data_AF-A0A968MNG4-F1
#
_entry.id   AF-A0A968MNG4-F1
#
_cell.length_a   1.000
_cell.length_b   1.000
_cell.length_c   1.000
_cell.angle_alpha   90.00
_cell.angle_beta   90.00
_cell.angle_gamma   90.00
#
_symmetry.space_group_name_H-M   'P 1'
#
loop_
_entity.id
_entity.type
_entity.pdbx_description
1 polymer ?
#
loop_
_entity_poly.entity_id
_entity_poly.type
_entity_poly.pdbx_seq_one_letter_code
_entity_poly.pdbx_strand_id
1 'polypeptide(L)'
;MATHDELPAALKQLRNGALGAVVLGLILCAITLLQDPTSFFRSYLFGYMFVLSFPLGCLGLLFLHHLVAGSWGFIIQRFLEAGAQSLWLMVLFFVPVAAGAGHLYHWMDASAVAHDPVLSAKAPYLNYGFWMVRAVVYFVSWLVLAAFALRYSKQQDATGHGVYSNRLIQLSAGGLVVYFLTMTFAAFDWAMSLEPHWFSTIYGLIFVEGQGLTALAFCLVILSFARRAPALGA
;
A
#
# COMPACT_ATOMS: atom_id res chain seq x y z
N MET A 1 -19.30 4.03 35.73
CA MET A 1 -17.86 4.04 35.40
C MET A 1 -17.57 2.75 34.65
N ALA A 2 -17.83 2.74 33.34
CA ALA A 2 -17.66 1.56 32.50
C ALA A 2 -16.18 1.48 32.08
N THR A 3 -15.55 0.33 32.31
CA THR A 3 -14.16 0.07 31.93
C THR A 3 -14.04 0.07 30.41
N HIS A 4 -13.36 1.06 29.85
CA HIS A 4 -13.15 1.29 28.42
C HIS A 4 -12.22 0.27 27.72
N ASP A 5 -11.86 -0.85 28.37
CA ASP A 5 -10.76 -1.72 27.95
C ASP A 5 -11.17 -3.04 27.27
N GLU A 6 -12.45 -3.35 27.18
CA GLU A 6 -12.88 -4.56 26.46
C GLU A 6 -13.19 -4.25 25.01
N LEU A 7 -12.25 -4.62 24.12
CA LEU A 7 -12.55 -4.77 22.69
C LEU A 7 -13.87 -5.58 22.57
N PRO A 8 -14.91 -5.07 21.88
CA PRO A 8 -16.17 -5.77 21.70
C PRO A 8 -15.92 -7.24 21.32
N ALA A 9 -16.67 -8.19 21.90
CA ALA A 9 -16.42 -9.62 21.71
C ALA A 9 -16.32 -10.01 20.22
N ALA A 10 -17.10 -9.35 19.35
CA ALA A 10 -17.04 -9.48 17.90
C ALA A 10 -15.66 -9.13 17.31
N LEU A 11 -15.01 -8.05 17.78
CA LEU A 11 -13.67 -7.66 17.34
C LEU A 11 -12.61 -8.64 17.86
N LYS A 12 -12.74 -9.16 19.08
CA LYS A 12 -11.83 -10.20 19.62
C LYS A 12 -11.88 -11.46 18.76
N GLN A 13 -13.08 -11.90 18.37
CA GLN A 13 -13.27 -13.08 17.54
C GLN A 13 -12.71 -12.90 16.13
N LEU A 14 -12.95 -11.73 15.52
CA LEU A 14 -12.43 -11.39 14.20
C LEU A 14 -10.88 -11.30 14.21
N ARG A 15 -10.31 -10.70 15.26
CA ARG A 15 -8.86 -10.68 15.49
C ARG A 15 -8.28 -12.09 15.61
N ASN A 16 -8.87 -12.95 16.42
CA ASN A 16 -8.36 -14.31 16.63
C ASN A 16 -8.47 -15.16 15.35
N GLY A 17 -9.56 -15.00 14.58
CA GLY A 17 -9.69 -15.62 13.27
C GLY A 17 -8.63 -15.14 12.27
N ALA A 18 -8.37 -13.82 12.23
CA ALA A 18 -7.32 -13.25 11.40
C ALA A 18 -5.93 -13.76 11.80
N LEU A 19 -5.63 -13.86 13.10
CA LEU A 19 -4.36 -14.43 13.58
C LEU A 19 -4.20 -15.90 13.15
N GLY A 20 -5.25 -16.70 13.23
CA GLY A 20 -5.23 -18.09 12.73
C GLY A 20 -4.93 -18.17 11.24
N ALA A 21 -5.57 -17.32 10.44
CA ALA A 21 -5.30 -17.23 8.99
C ALA A 21 -3.86 -16.77 8.69
N VAL A 22 -3.31 -15.83 9.47
CA VAL A 22 -1.91 -15.40 9.34
C VAL A 22 -0.94 -16.54 9.63
N VAL A 23 -1.15 -17.28 10.72
CA VAL A 23 -0.29 -18.44 11.06
C VAL A 23 -0.32 -19.49 9.95
N LEU A 24 -1.51 -19.84 9.47
CA LEU A 24 -1.64 -20.78 8.36
C LEU A 24 -0.96 -20.26 7.08
N GLY A 25 -1.14 -18.99 6.76
CA GLY A 25 -0.50 -18.34 5.62
C GLY A 25 1.03 -18.37 5.71
N LEU A 26 1.60 -18.11 6.89
CA LEU A 26 3.05 -18.18 7.13
C LEU A 26 3.60 -19.61 6.98
N ILE A 27 2.86 -20.63 7.44
CA ILE A 27 3.24 -22.04 7.27
C ILE A 27 3.28 -22.39 5.78
N LEU A 28 2.24 -22.02 5.02
CA LEU A 28 2.20 -22.27 3.58
C LEU A 28 3.32 -21.52 2.82
N CYS A 29 3.62 -20.29 3.23
CA CYS A 29 4.77 -19.53 2.70
C CYS A 29 6.10 -20.25 2.97
N ALA A 30 6.29 -20.77 4.18
CA ALA A 30 7.51 -21.49 4.54
C ALA A 30 7.66 -22.80 3.73
N ILE A 31 6.57 -23.57 3.60
CA ILE A 31 6.58 -24.82 2.81
C ILE A 31 6.94 -24.53 1.35
N THR A 32 6.28 -23.54 0.73
CA THR A 32 6.52 -23.20 -0.69
C THR A 32 7.91 -22.64 -0.93
N LEU A 33 8.43 -21.80 -0.02
CA LEU A 33 9.81 -21.29 -0.09
C LEU A 33 10.85 -22.43 -0.06
N LEU A 34 10.63 -23.47 0.73
CA LEU A 34 11.55 -24.61 0.83
C LEU A 34 11.46 -25.57 -0.37
N GLN A 35 10.32 -25.63 -1.05
CA GLN A 35 10.09 -26.53 -2.18
C GLN A 35 10.49 -25.92 -3.53
N ASP A 36 10.05 -24.69 -3.80
CA ASP A 36 10.35 -23.96 -5.03
C ASP A 36 10.42 -22.45 -4.72
N PRO A 37 11.62 -21.93 -4.44
CA PRO A 37 11.82 -20.51 -4.15
C PRO A 37 11.31 -19.58 -5.26
N THR A 38 11.44 -19.99 -6.53
CA THR A 38 11.06 -19.16 -7.67
C THR A 38 9.54 -18.99 -7.75
N SER A 39 8.80 -20.08 -7.61
CA SER A 39 7.33 -20.01 -7.54
C SER A 39 6.84 -19.27 -6.29
N PHE A 40 7.53 -19.43 -5.16
CA PHE A 40 7.25 -18.67 -3.95
C PHE A 40 7.37 -17.16 -4.18
N PHE A 41 8.51 -16.67 -4.65
CA PHE A 41 8.73 -15.23 -4.81
C PHE A 41 7.75 -14.61 -5.81
N ARG A 42 7.45 -15.29 -6.93
CA ARG A 42 6.45 -14.82 -7.91
C ARG A 42 5.06 -14.67 -7.30
N SER A 43 4.61 -15.67 -6.55
CA SER A 43 3.31 -15.64 -5.86
C SER A 43 3.29 -14.60 -4.74
N TYR A 44 4.41 -14.47 -4.02
CA TYR A 44 4.58 -13.49 -2.95
C TYR A 44 4.52 -12.06 -3.50
N LEU A 45 5.19 -11.76 -4.61
CA LEU A 45 5.13 -10.45 -5.25
C LEU A 45 3.70 -10.11 -5.71
N PHE A 46 2.98 -11.07 -6.29
CA PHE A 46 1.57 -10.86 -6.65
C PHE A 46 0.73 -10.49 -5.42
N GLY A 47 0.85 -11.28 -4.34
CA GLY A 47 0.16 -11.01 -3.08
C GLY A 47 0.58 -9.68 -2.47
N TYR A 48 1.87 -9.34 -2.53
CA TYR A 48 2.42 -8.08 -2.06
C TYR A 48 1.80 -6.89 -2.79
N MET A 49 1.76 -6.92 -4.13
CA MET A 49 1.16 -5.84 -4.93
C MET A 49 -0.33 -5.67 -4.64
N PHE A 50 -1.04 -6.78 -4.42
CA PHE A 50 -2.44 -6.75 -3.99
C PHE A 50 -2.61 -6.12 -2.60
N VAL A 51 -1.86 -6.59 -1.60
CA VAL A 51 -1.98 -6.09 -0.22
C VAL A 51 -1.51 -4.63 -0.11
N LEU A 52 -0.46 -4.24 -0.84
CA LEU A 52 -0.01 -2.85 -0.95
C LEU A 52 -1.10 -1.93 -1.50
N SER A 53 -1.99 -2.47 -2.33
CA SER A 53 -3.04 -1.66 -2.94
C SER A 53 -4.02 -1.10 -1.92
N PHE A 54 -4.17 -1.81 -0.80
CA PHE A 54 -5.05 -1.42 0.29
C PHE A 54 -4.65 -0.11 0.99
N PRO A 55 -3.47 0.00 1.65
CA PRO A 55 -3.09 1.23 2.35
C PRO A 55 -2.87 2.39 1.40
N LEU A 56 -2.34 2.15 0.20
CA LEU A 56 -2.12 3.20 -0.80
C LEU A 56 -3.44 3.72 -1.40
N GLY A 57 -4.39 2.84 -1.68
CA GLY A 57 -5.74 3.24 -2.08
C GLY A 57 -6.42 4.09 -1.01
N CYS A 58 -6.27 3.70 0.27
CA CYS A 58 -6.80 4.48 1.38
C CYS A 58 -6.18 5.88 1.47
N LEU A 59 -4.85 5.98 1.32
CA LEU A 59 -4.14 7.26 1.32
C LEU A 59 -4.53 8.14 0.12
N GLY A 60 -4.63 7.56 -1.08
CA GLY A 60 -5.05 8.26 -2.29
C GLY A 60 -6.47 8.80 -2.20
N LEU A 61 -7.43 7.98 -1.75
CA LEU A 61 -8.82 8.42 -1.53
C LEU A 61 -8.95 9.44 -0.42
N LEU A 62 -8.15 9.33 0.65
CA LEU A 62 -8.11 10.33 1.73
C LEU A 62 -7.72 11.69 1.18
N PHE A 63 -6.64 11.77 0.38
CA PHE A 63 -6.22 13.01 -0.25
C PHE A 63 -7.24 13.53 -1.27
N LEU A 64 -7.80 12.65 -2.10
CA LEU A 64 -8.87 13.03 -3.01
C LEU A 64 -10.03 13.66 -2.25
N HIS A 65 -10.51 13.02 -1.18
CA HIS A 65 -11.64 13.51 -0.40
C HIS A 65 -11.39 14.93 0.15
N HIS A 66 -10.21 15.17 0.72
CA HIS A 66 -9.85 16.50 1.22
C HIS A 66 -9.82 17.57 0.13
N LEU A 67 -9.54 17.23 -1.13
CA LEU A 67 -9.53 18.17 -2.25
C LEU A 67 -10.92 18.48 -2.81
N VAL A 68 -11.80 17.48 -2.93
CA VAL A 68 -13.10 17.67 -3.61
C VAL A 68 -14.19 18.15 -2.65
N ALA A 69 -13.93 18.27 -1.35
CA ALA A 69 -14.84 18.80 -0.32
C ALA A 69 -16.25 18.16 -0.29
N GLY A 70 -16.38 16.91 -0.74
CA GLY A 70 -17.66 16.20 -0.80
C GLY A 70 -18.05 15.54 0.53
N SER A 71 -19.30 15.69 0.96
CA SER A 71 -19.78 15.18 2.25
C SER A 71 -19.73 13.65 2.41
N TRP A 72 -19.69 12.91 1.30
CA TRP A 72 -19.62 11.45 1.28
C TRP A 72 -18.37 10.89 1.97
N GLY A 73 -17.25 11.63 1.94
CA GLY A 73 -16.00 11.13 2.48
C GLY A 73 -15.90 11.23 4.00
N PHE A 74 -16.66 12.11 4.65
CA PHE A 74 -16.62 12.25 6.12
C PHE A 74 -16.97 10.95 6.85
N ILE A 75 -17.91 10.17 6.29
CA ILE A 75 -18.35 8.89 6.84
C ILE A 75 -17.24 7.83 6.77
N ILE A 76 -16.38 7.89 5.75
CA ILE A 76 -15.33 6.89 5.52
C ILE A 76 -13.93 7.37 5.92
N GLN A 77 -13.76 8.66 6.23
CA GLN A 77 -12.47 9.28 6.49
C GLN A 77 -11.66 8.52 7.55
N ARG A 78 -12.30 8.12 8.65
CA ARG A 78 -11.63 7.37 9.73
C ARG A 78 -11.16 5.98 9.28
N PHE A 79 -11.91 5.31 8.41
CA PHE A 79 -11.49 4.03 7.85
C PHE A 79 -10.33 4.19 6.88
N LEU A 80 -10.33 5.26 6.06
CA LEU A 80 -9.24 5.58 5.16
C LEU A 80 -7.96 5.94 5.94
N GLU A 81 -8.06 6.72 7.01
CA GLU A 81 -6.93 7.03 7.89
C GLU A 81 -6.36 5.78 8.56
N ALA A 82 -7.23 4.90 9.07
CA ALA A 82 -6.81 3.63 9.66
C ALA A 82 -6.13 2.71 8.62
N GLY A 83 -6.68 2.64 7.41
CA GLY A 83 -6.09 1.88 6.30
C GLY A 83 -4.72 2.42 5.90
N ALA A 84 -4.61 3.75 5.72
CA ALA A 84 -3.34 4.41 5.42
C ALA A 84 -2.30 4.23 6.54
N GLN A 85 -2.74 4.11 7.81
CA GLN A 85 -1.85 3.84 8.93
C GLN A 85 -1.20 2.46 8.87
N SER A 86 -1.76 1.50 8.12
CA SER A 86 -1.16 0.17 7.93
C SER A 86 0.01 0.16 6.94
N LEU A 87 0.30 1.28 6.28
CA LEU A 87 1.33 1.39 5.23
C LEU A 87 2.74 1.02 5.70
N TRP A 88 3.08 1.26 6.98
CA TRP A 88 4.40 0.87 7.51
C TRP A 88 4.64 -0.64 7.48
N LEU A 89 3.59 -1.46 7.56
CA LEU A 89 3.69 -2.91 7.42
C LEU A 89 4.17 -3.30 6.02
N MET A 90 3.88 -2.48 5.01
CA MET A 90 4.29 -2.77 3.63
C MET A 90 5.80 -2.65 3.43
N VAL A 91 6.50 -1.90 4.30
CA VAL A 91 7.97 -1.88 4.33
C VAL A 91 8.51 -3.24 4.80
N LEU A 92 7.92 -3.77 5.88
CA LEU A 92 8.30 -5.09 6.39
C LEU A 92 8.01 -6.19 5.35
N PHE A 93 6.84 -6.15 4.72
CA PHE A 93 6.47 -7.12 3.69
C PHE A 93 7.23 -6.94 2.38
N PHE A 94 7.94 -5.83 2.18
CA PHE A 94 8.83 -5.67 1.03
C PHE A 94 10.16 -6.41 1.21
N VAL A 95 10.55 -6.77 2.44
CA VAL A 95 11.84 -7.43 2.71
C VAL A 95 12.00 -8.75 1.93
N PRO A 96 11.02 -9.67 1.87
CA PRO A 96 11.14 -10.87 1.05
C PRO A 96 11.22 -10.57 -0.46
N VAL A 97 10.53 -9.54 -0.95
CA VAL A 97 10.64 -9.09 -2.36
C VAL A 97 12.06 -8.64 -2.66
N ALA A 98 12.64 -7.82 -1.78
CA ALA A 98 14.01 -7.32 -1.89
C ALA A 98 15.07 -8.43 -1.81
N ALA A 99 14.87 -9.41 -0.92
CA ALA A 99 15.79 -10.53 -0.74
C ALA A 99 15.70 -11.55 -1.89
N GLY A 100 14.50 -11.79 -2.41
CA GLY A 100 14.23 -12.72 -3.51
C GLY A 100 14.29 -12.09 -4.90
N ALA A 101 14.76 -10.85 -5.04
CA ALA A 101 14.64 -10.10 -6.28
C ALA A 101 15.32 -10.80 -7.48
N GLY A 102 16.42 -11.53 -7.25
CA GLY A 102 17.08 -12.33 -8.29
C GLY A 102 16.24 -13.48 -8.85
N HIS A 103 15.25 -13.98 -8.10
CA HIS A 103 14.28 -14.98 -8.59
C HIS A 103 13.12 -14.36 -9.38
N LEU A 104 12.91 -13.05 -9.24
CA LEU A 104 11.81 -12.32 -9.85
C LEU A 104 12.21 -11.70 -11.19
N TYR A 105 13.39 -11.10 -11.22
CA TYR A 105 13.77 -10.17 -12.27
C TYR A 105 14.91 -10.72 -13.11
N HIS A 106 14.63 -11.10 -14.36
CA HIS A 106 15.63 -11.61 -15.29
C HIS A 106 16.75 -10.58 -15.57
N TRP A 107 16.46 -9.28 -15.49
CA TRP A 107 17.44 -8.22 -15.64
C TRP A 107 18.48 -8.15 -14.51
N MET A 108 18.34 -8.95 -13.45
CA MET A 108 19.37 -9.09 -12.40
C MET A 108 20.45 -10.13 -12.76
N ASP A 109 20.25 -10.95 -13.78
CA ASP A 109 21.27 -11.87 -14.28
C ASP A 109 22.25 -11.12 -15.19
N ALA A 110 23.51 -11.03 -14.77
CA ALA A 110 24.56 -10.36 -15.53
C ALA A 110 24.80 -11.01 -16.90
N SER A 111 24.62 -12.32 -17.01
CA SER A 111 24.76 -13.04 -18.28
C SER A 111 23.64 -12.68 -19.26
N ALA A 112 22.40 -12.54 -18.76
CA ALA A 112 21.27 -12.07 -19.54
C ALA A 112 21.48 -10.64 -20.05
N VAL A 113 21.92 -9.73 -19.17
CA VAL A 113 22.17 -8.32 -19.52
C VAL A 113 23.27 -8.19 -20.58
N ALA A 114 24.30 -9.05 -20.55
CA ALA A 114 25.39 -9.01 -21.53
C ALA A 114 24.98 -9.43 -22.95
N HIS A 115 23.99 -10.31 -23.08
CA HIS A 115 23.55 -10.86 -24.37
C HIS A 115 22.27 -10.21 -24.91
N ASP A 116 21.62 -9.34 -24.13
CA ASP A 116 20.38 -8.67 -24.51
C ASP A 116 20.54 -7.14 -24.61
N PRO A 117 20.48 -6.57 -25.84
CA PRO A 117 20.60 -5.13 -26.05
C PRO A 117 19.55 -4.28 -25.30
N VAL A 118 18.34 -4.80 -25.11
CA VAL A 118 17.26 -4.08 -24.41
C VAL A 118 17.58 -3.99 -22.92
N LEU A 119 18.06 -5.08 -22.32
CA LEU A 119 18.47 -5.10 -20.92
C LEU A 119 19.70 -4.22 -20.68
N SER A 120 20.70 -4.30 -21.57
CA SER A 120 21.89 -3.45 -21.52
C SER A 120 21.54 -1.96 -21.56
N ALA A 121 20.65 -1.55 -22.46
CA ALA A 121 20.18 -0.17 -22.56
C ALA A 121 19.40 0.31 -21.31
N LYS A 122 18.74 -0.61 -20.60
CA LYS A 122 17.97 -0.32 -19.38
C LYS A 122 18.79 -0.44 -18.09
N ALA A 123 20.00 -0.99 -18.12
CA ALA A 123 20.85 -1.20 -16.95
C ALA A 123 21.08 0.05 -16.07
N PRO A 124 21.17 1.29 -16.61
CA PRO A 124 21.26 2.48 -15.77
C PRO A 124 20.05 2.66 -14.84
N TYR A 125 18.86 2.21 -15.25
CA TYR A 125 17.62 2.26 -14.47
C TYR A 125 17.34 0.94 -13.72
N LEU A 126 17.48 -0.20 -14.40
CA LEU A 126 17.25 -1.56 -13.91
C LEU A 126 18.57 -2.18 -13.40
N ASN A 127 19.02 -1.71 -12.25
CA ASN A 127 20.08 -2.36 -11.48
C ASN A 127 19.68 -2.41 -10.01
N TYR A 128 20.19 -3.40 -9.27
CA TYR A 128 19.74 -3.66 -7.90
C TYR A 128 19.93 -2.45 -6.96
N GLY A 129 21.08 -1.77 -7.04
CA GLY A 129 21.37 -0.61 -6.19
C GLY A 129 20.39 0.53 -6.39
N PHE A 130 20.19 0.96 -7.63
CA PHE A 130 19.28 2.06 -7.94
C PHE A 130 17.80 1.66 -7.74
N TRP A 131 17.43 0.42 -8.07
CA TRP A 131 16.10 -0.14 -7.79
C TRP A 131 15.77 -0.09 -6.29
N MET A 132 16.72 -0.43 -5.42
CA MET A 132 16.55 -0.37 -3.97
C MET A 132 16.42 1.06 -3.46
N VAL A 133 17.28 1.98 -3.95
CA VAL A 133 17.19 3.40 -3.57
C VAL A 133 15.83 3.97 -3.93
N ARG A 134 15.32 3.66 -5.12
CA ARG A 134 13.98 4.08 -5.55
C ARG A 134 12.88 3.49 -4.66
N ALA A 135 12.95 2.21 -4.33
CA ALA A 135 12.01 1.58 -3.40
C ALA A 135 11.97 2.31 -2.04
N VAL A 136 13.13 2.66 -1.47
CA VAL A 136 13.22 3.47 -0.25
C VAL A 136 12.57 4.85 -0.43
N VAL A 137 12.84 5.54 -1.55
CA VAL A 137 12.22 6.84 -1.85
C VAL A 137 10.69 6.73 -1.90
N TYR A 138 10.15 5.66 -2.49
CA TYR A 138 8.70 5.45 -2.56
C TYR A 138 8.10 5.29 -1.14
N PHE A 139 8.65 4.38 -0.33
CA PHE A 139 8.14 4.17 1.03
C PHE A 139 8.29 5.41 1.90
N VAL A 140 9.43 6.10 1.86
CA VAL A 140 9.63 7.34 2.61
C VAL A 140 8.59 8.37 2.21
N SER A 141 8.36 8.55 0.90
CA SER A 141 7.35 9.49 0.40
C SER A 141 5.96 9.16 0.94
N TRP A 142 5.52 7.91 0.81
CA TRP A 142 4.19 7.50 1.23
C TRP A 142 4.01 7.55 2.76
N LEU A 143 5.03 7.13 3.53
CA LEU A 143 4.98 7.15 4.99
C LEU A 143 4.98 8.57 5.55
N VAL A 144 5.78 9.46 4.96
CA VAL A 144 5.81 10.88 5.35
C VAL A 144 4.44 11.51 5.06
N LEU A 145 3.90 11.29 3.86
CA LEU A 145 2.57 11.77 3.48
C LEU A 145 1.48 11.26 4.43
N ALA A 146 1.45 9.96 4.72
CA ALA A 146 0.51 9.37 5.67
C ALA A 146 0.70 9.96 7.08
N ALA A 147 1.93 10.06 7.57
CA ALA A 147 2.21 10.59 8.91
C ALA A 147 1.72 12.03 9.09
N PHE A 148 1.96 12.90 8.11
CA PHE A 148 1.45 14.27 8.15
C PHE A 148 -0.07 14.34 8.02
N ALA A 149 -0.68 13.53 7.16
CA ALA A 149 -2.13 13.47 7.00
C ALA A 149 -2.81 13.09 8.32
N LEU A 150 -2.35 12.01 8.94
CA LEU A 150 -2.87 11.55 10.22
C LEU A 150 -2.59 12.53 11.36
N ARG A 151 -1.43 13.20 11.36
CA ARG A 151 -1.11 14.23 12.36
C ARG A 151 -2.07 15.42 12.25
N TYR A 152 -2.28 15.96 11.06
CA TYR A 152 -3.16 17.11 10.87
C TYR A 152 -4.63 16.75 11.11
N SER A 153 -5.06 15.55 10.74
CA SER A 153 -6.40 15.06 11.06
C SER A 153 -6.64 15.02 12.58
N LYS A 154 -5.72 14.44 13.36
CA LYS A 154 -5.82 14.45 14.83
C LYS A 154 -5.84 15.85 15.43
N GLN A 155 -5.06 16.78 14.87
CA GLN A 155 -5.04 18.17 15.32
C GLN A 155 -6.33 18.93 14.97
N GLN A 156 -6.95 18.62 13.82
CA GLN A 156 -8.26 19.13 13.46
C GLN A 156 -9.30 18.71 14.50
N ASP A 157 -9.32 17.42 14.87
CA ASP A 157 -10.28 16.89 15.85
C ASP A 157 -10.06 17.48 17.26
N ALA A 158 -8.79 17.65 17.67
CA ALA A 158 -8.46 18.17 19.00
C ALA A 158 -8.75 19.67 19.19
N THR A 159 -8.68 20.45 18.12
CA THR A 159 -8.67 21.92 18.21
C THR A 159 -9.89 22.56 17.56
N GLY A 160 -10.54 21.91 16.61
CA GLY A 160 -11.66 22.46 15.84
C GLY A 160 -11.28 23.66 14.94
N HIS A 161 -10.00 24.03 14.87
CA HIS A 161 -9.54 25.16 14.08
C HIS A 161 -9.38 24.80 12.60
N GLY A 162 -9.98 25.60 11.70
CA GLY A 162 -9.92 25.40 10.25
C GLY A 162 -8.52 25.48 9.62
N VAL A 163 -7.49 25.91 10.37
CA VAL A 163 -6.10 25.93 9.91
C VAL A 163 -5.63 24.51 9.54
N TYR A 164 -6.01 23.49 10.30
CA TYR A 164 -5.61 22.11 10.02
C TYR A 164 -6.35 21.51 8.82
N SER A 165 -7.60 21.93 8.58
CA SER A 165 -8.32 21.60 7.34
C SER A 165 -7.61 22.18 6.12
N ASN A 166 -7.17 23.44 6.17
CA ASN A 166 -6.40 24.05 5.08
C ASN A 166 -5.05 23.34 4.85
N ARG A 167 -4.35 22.94 5.93
CA ARG A 167 -3.10 22.16 5.81
C ARG A 167 -3.35 20.78 5.19
N LEU A 168 -4.46 20.12 5.52
CA LEU A 168 -4.85 18.86 4.90
C LEU A 168 -5.13 19.03 3.40
N ILE A 169 -5.83 20.09 3.00
CA ILE A 169 -6.07 20.40 1.58
C ILE A 169 -4.75 20.61 0.84
N GLN A 170 -3.85 21.43 1.38
CA GLN A 170 -2.53 21.70 0.78
C GLN A 170 -1.66 20.45 0.69
N LEU A 171 -1.61 19.66 1.77
CA LEU A 171 -0.90 18.38 1.80
C LEU A 171 -1.49 17.42 0.77
N SER A 172 -2.81 17.38 0.63
CA SER A 172 -3.49 16.47 -0.30
C SER A 172 -3.24 16.84 -1.75
N ALA A 173 -3.17 18.14 -2.08
CA ALA A 173 -2.86 18.63 -3.43
C ALA A 173 -1.49 18.13 -3.90
N GLY A 174 -0.44 18.40 -3.10
CA GLY A 174 0.92 17.91 -3.41
C GLY A 174 1.04 16.39 -3.22
N GLY A 175 0.36 15.85 -2.23
CA GLY A 175 0.38 14.44 -1.86
C GLY A 175 -0.14 13.54 -2.95
N LEU A 176 -1.22 13.92 -3.66
CA LEU A 176 -1.69 13.19 -4.83
C LEU A 176 -0.64 13.18 -5.95
N VAL A 177 -0.03 14.32 -6.27
CA VAL A 177 1.01 14.38 -7.32
C VAL A 177 2.16 13.44 -6.99
N VAL A 178 2.68 13.51 -5.76
CA VAL A 178 3.76 12.63 -5.29
C VAL A 178 3.32 11.17 -5.32
N TYR A 179 2.12 10.85 -4.83
CA TYR A 179 1.55 9.51 -4.83
C TYR A 179 1.43 8.91 -6.25
N PHE A 180 0.81 9.63 -7.19
CA PHE A 180 0.65 9.16 -8.58
C PHE A 180 2.01 8.92 -9.24
N LEU A 181 2.96 9.84 -9.08
CA LEU A 181 4.30 9.71 -9.66
C LEU A 181 5.06 8.52 -9.05
N THR A 182 5.15 8.47 -7.73
CA THR A 182 5.91 7.41 -7.03
C THR A 182 5.27 6.04 -7.23
N MET A 183 3.94 5.92 -7.25
CA MET A 183 3.26 4.65 -7.55
C MET A 183 3.45 4.23 -9.01
N THR A 184 3.50 5.17 -9.95
CA THR A 184 3.81 4.87 -11.36
C THR A 184 5.19 4.24 -11.49
N PHE A 185 6.21 4.85 -10.89
CA PHE A 185 7.56 4.28 -10.93
C PHE A 185 7.68 2.98 -10.12
N ALA A 186 6.95 2.84 -9.00
CA ALA A 186 6.88 1.59 -8.25
C ALA A 186 6.25 0.46 -9.09
N ALA A 187 5.18 0.74 -9.85
CA ALA A 187 4.59 -0.23 -10.76
C ALA A 187 5.54 -0.60 -11.90
N PHE A 188 6.35 0.34 -12.40
CA PHE A 188 7.38 0.05 -13.38
C PHE A 188 8.47 -0.85 -12.79
N ASP A 189 8.92 -0.55 -11.58
CA ASP A 189 10.00 -1.27 -10.92
C ASP A 189 9.60 -2.66 -10.45
N TRP A 190 8.41 -2.81 -9.88
CA TRP A 190 8.03 -4.02 -9.17
C TRP A 190 7.19 -4.97 -10.02
N ALA A 191 6.48 -4.48 -11.03
CA ALA A 191 5.60 -5.32 -11.84
C ALA A 191 5.95 -5.28 -13.32
N MET A 192 6.09 -4.10 -13.95
CA MET A 192 6.42 -4.02 -15.38
C MET A 192 7.79 -4.62 -15.68
N SER A 193 8.78 -4.39 -14.82
CA SER A 193 10.15 -4.88 -15.01
C SER A 193 10.28 -6.41 -14.91
N LEU A 194 9.22 -7.13 -14.54
CA LEU A 194 9.16 -8.59 -14.70
C LEU A 194 9.28 -8.99 -16.17
N GLU A 195 8.80 -8.13 -17.09
CA GLU A 195 8.92 -8.29 -18.54
C GLU A 195 9.62 -7.07 -19.16
N PRO A 196 10.97 -7.03 -19.15
CA PRO A 196 11.73 -5.86 -19.59
C PRO A 196 11.56 -5.50 -21.06
N HIS A 197 11.09 -6.39 -21.93
CA HIS A 197 10.88 -6.08 -23.34
C HIS A 197 9.55 -5.38 -23.60
N TRP A 198 8.65 -5.39 -22.61
CA TRP A 198 7.35 -4.73 -22.67
C TRP A 198 7.37 -3.37 -21.96
N PHE A 199 6.57 -2.42 -22.46
CA PHE A 199 6.41 -1.11 -21.84
C PHE A 199 5.02 -0.54 -22.09
N SER A 200 4.49 0.19 -21.10
CA SER A 200 3.19 0.85 -21.19
C SER A 200 3.08 2.02 -20.22
N THR A 201 2.88 3.23 -20.74
CA THR A 201 2.81 4.44 -19.92
C THR A 201 1.61 4.46 -18.97
N ILE A 202 0.48 3.84 -19.38
CA ILE A 202 -0.74 3.79 -18.57
C ILE A 202 -0.68 2.75 -17.45
N TYR A 203 0.31 1.85 -17.45
CA TYR A 203 0.38 0.73 -16.51
C TYR A 203 0.37 1.17 -15.03
N GLY A 204 1.08 2.25 -14.69
CA GLY A 204 1.05 2.82 -13.34
C GLY A 204 -0.33 3.31 -12.93
N LEU A 205 -1.08 3.93 -13.85
CA LEU A 205 -2.43 4.41 -13.61
C LEU A 205 -3.40 3.27 -13.33
N ILE A 206 -3.24 2.12 -14.00
CA ILE A 206 -4.08 0.92 -13.75
C ILE A 206 -3.93 0.45 -12.29
N PHE A 207 -2.72 0.49 -11.72
CA PHE A 207 -2.53 0.20 -10.30
C PHE A 207 -3.22 1.22 -9.40
N VAL A 208 -3.09 2.53 -9.71
CA VAL A 208 -3.72 3.59 -8.92
C VAL A 208 -5.26 3.51 -8.94
N GLU A 209 -5.85 3.17 -10.10
CA GLU A 209 -7.28 2.92 -10.23
C GLU A 209 -7.71 1.71 -9.39
N GLY A 210 -7.00 0.59 -9.53
CA GLY A 210 -7.26 -0.63 -8.75
C GLY A 210 -7.13 -0.41 -7.24
N GLN A 211 -6.18 0.44 -6.82
CA GLN A 211 -6.01 0.89 -5.45
C GLN A 211 -7.24 1.66 -4.95
N GLY A 212 -7.73 2.62 -5.73
CA GLY A 212 -8.97 3.35 -5.41
C GLY A 212 -10.18 2.42 -5.27
N LEU A 213 -10.37 1.48 -6.19
CA LEU A 213 -11.45 0.49 -6.13
C LEU A 213 -11.33 -0.41 -4.89
N THR A 214 -10.12 -0.86 -4.57
CA THR A 214 -9.85 -1.70 -3.39
C THR A 214 -10.20 -0.98 -2.10
N ALA A 215 -9.81 0.30 -1.98
CA ALA A 215 -10.12 1.09 -0.79
C ALA A 215 -11.62 1.41 -0.65
N LEU A 216 -12.32 1.71 -1.75
CA LEU A 216 -13.79 1.86 -1.73
C LEU A 216 -14.48 0.56 -1.32
N ALA A 217 -14.09 -0.58 -1.91
CA ALA A 217 -14.64 -1.89 -1.56
C ALA A 217 -14.43 -2.21 -0.08
N PHE A 218 -13.24 -1.94 0.44
CA PHE A 218 -12.95 -2.07 1.87
C PHE A 218 -13.88 -1.20 2.73
N CYS A 219 -13.99 0.11 2.42
CA CYS A 219 -14.86 0.99 3.17
C CYS A 219 -16.31 0.52 3.17
N LEU A 220 -16.82 0.00 2.04
CA LEU A 220 -18.17 -0.57 1.96
C LEU A 220 -18.34 -1.80 2.87
N VAL A 221 -17.37 -2.71 2.88
CA VAL A 221 -17.37 -3.88 3.76
C VAL A 221 -17.38 -3.44 5.23
N ILE A 222 -16.48 -2.54 5.63
CA ILE A 222 -16.42 -2.06 7.03
C ILE A 222 -17.69 -1.31 7.42
N LEU A 223 -18.23 -0.45 6.57
CA LEU A 223 -19.50 0.23 6.81
C LEU A 223 -20.66 -0.75 6.99
N SER A 224 -20.69 -1.83 6.20
CA SER A 224 -21.72 -2.86 6.33
C SER A 224 -21.65 -3.59 7.68
N PHE A 225 -20.44 -3.79 8.22
CA PHE A 225 -20.24 -4.33 9.56
C PHE A 225 -20.59 -3.31 10.65
N ALA A 226 -20.16 -2.06 10.52
CA ALA A 226 -20.44 -0.99 11.48
C ALA A 226 -21.94 -0.72 11.62
N ARG A 227 -22.71 -0.80 10.52
CA ARG A 227 -24.19 -0.72 10.57
C ARG A 227 -24.84 -1.82 11.40
N ARG A 228 -24.23 -3.00 11.49
CA ARG A 228 -24.74 -4.15 12.25
C ARG A 228 -24.28 -4.16 13.71
N ALA A 229 -23.31 -3.32 14.07
CA ALA A 229 -22.74 -3.22 15.42
C ALA A 229 -22.56 -1.74 15.82
N PRO A 230 -23.58 -1.11 16.44
CA PRO A 230 -23.61 0.33 16.75
C PRO A 230 -22.44 0.84 17.61
N ALA A 231 -21.74 -0.04 18.30
CA ALA A 231 -20.58 0.29 19.15
C ALA A 231 -19.33 0.77 18.37
N LEU A 232 -19.32 0.70 17.04
CA LEU A 232 -18.21 1.13 16.18
C LEU A 232 -18.45 2.48 15.48
N GLY A 233 -19.58 3.13 15.74
CA GLY A 233 -20.02 4.35 15.06
C GLY A 233 -20.17 5.58 15.94
N ALA A 234 -19.60 5.59 17.15
CA ALA A 234 -19.65 6.71 18.10
C ALA A 234 -18.25 7.18 18.46
#